data_AF-A0A453S4G1-F1
#
_entry.id   AF-A0A453S4G1-F1
#
_cell.length_a   1.000
_cell.length_b   1.000
_cell.length_c   1.000
_cell.angle_alpha   90.00
_cell.angle_beta   90.00
_cell.angle_gamma   90.00
#
_symmetry.space_group_name_H-M   'P 1'
#
loop_
_entity.id
_entity.type
_entity.pdbx_description
1 polymer ?
#
loop_
_entity_poly.entity_id
_entity_poly.type
_entity_poly.pdbx_seq_one_letter_code
_entity_poly.pdbx_strand_id
1 'polypeptide(L)'
;MHERTKFRLHSHDVPYGSGSGQQSVTSFPNVDDANSYWIVRPQPDTSAKQGHAITPGTIVRLQHMRTRKWLHSHLHASPITGNLELNC
;
A
#
# COMPACT_ATOMS: atom_id res chain seq x y z
N MET A 1 5.56 3.18 8.92
CA MET A 1 4.77 3.47 10.14
C MET A 1 4.32 4.92 10.06
N HIS A 2 3.04 5.19 10.32
CA HIS A 2 2.54 6.56 10.34
C HIS A 2 3.03 7.28 11.59
N GLU A 3 3.66 8.44 11.45
CA GLU A 3 4.42 9.09 12.53
C GLU A 3 3.55 9.50 13.73
N ARG A 4 2.38 10.09 13.49
CA ARG A 4 1.53 10.62 14.57
C ARG A 4 0.78 9.55 15.34
N THR A 5 0.20 8.57 14.64
CA THR A 5 -0.64 7.52 15.28
C THR A 5 0.12 6.24 15.59
N LYS A 6 1.34 6.08 15.05
CA LYS A 6 2.17 4.86 15.15
C LYS A 6 1.58 3.60 14.49
N PHE A 7 0.46 3.73 13.78
CA PHE A 7 -0.15 2.61 13.06
C PHE A 7 0.68 2.25 11.81
N ARG A 8 0.62 0.99 11.41
CA ARG A 8 1.32 0.45 10.24
C ARG A 8 0.39 0.37 9.04
N LEU A 9 0.93 0.59 7.84
CA LEU A 9 0.20 0.39 6.60
C LEU A 9 -0.14 -1.10 6.48
N HIS A 10 -1.41 -1.41 6.24
CA HIS A 10 -1.94 -2.77 6.36
C HIS A 10 -2.95 -3.04 5.24
N SER A 11 -3.03 -4.29 4.79
CA SER A 11 -4.02 -4.75 3.82
C SER A 11 -4.45 -6.19 4.11
N HIS A 12 -5.60 -6.62 3.65
CA HIS A 12 -6.16 -7.95 3.94
C HIS A 12 -7.14 -8.34 2.85
N ASP A 13 -7.56 -9.60 2.80
CA ASP A 13 -8.42 -10.10 1.71
C ASP A 13 -9.90 -9.69 1.87
N VAL A 14 -10.14 -8.40 2.01
CA VAL A 14 -11.47 -7.78 2.16
C VAL A 14 -11.54 -6.54 1.26
N PRO A 15 -12.47 -6.49 0.29
CA PRO A 15 -12.66 -5.33 -0.58
C PRO A 15 -13.44 -4.20 0.12
N TYR A 16 -13.33 -2.98 -0.43
CA TYR A 16 -14.26 -1.91 -0.07
C TYR A 16 -15.68 -2.22 -0.58
N GLY A 17 -16.70 -1.79 0.17
CA GLY A 17 -18.10 -1.83 -0.28
C GLY A 17 -18.53 -0.61 -1.10
N SER A 18 -17.64 0.37 -1.26
CA SER A 18 -17.85 1.63 -1.99
C SER A 18 -16.68 1.89 -2.92
N GLY A 19 -16.71 3.02 -3.64
CA GLY A 19 -15.59 3.44 -4.48
C GLY A 19 -15.33 2.44 -5.61
N SER A 20 -14.12 1.90 -5.67
CA SER A 20 -13.75 0.96 -6.75
C SER A 20 -14.14 -0.50 -6.48
N GLY A 21 -14.49 -0.85 -5.24
CA GLY A 21 -14.66 -2.25 -4.83
C GLY A 21 -13.36 -3.07 -4.78
N GLN A 22 -12.19 -2.43 -4.90
CA GLN A 22 -10.89 -3.09 -4.81
C GLN A 22 -10.50 -3.40 -3.36
N GLN A 23 -9.38 -4.13 -3.16
CA GLN A 23 -8.97 -4.59 -1.84
C GLN A 23 -8.69 -3.40 -0.91
N SER A 24 -9.22 -3.45 0.31
CA SER A 24 -9.10 -2.36 1.26
C SER A 24 -7.69 -2.23 1.83
N VAL A 25 -7.27 -0.99 2.06
CA VAL A 25 -6.00 -0.65 2.71
C VAL A 25 -6.30 0.18 3.95
N THR A 26 -5.70 -0.19 5.07
CA THR A 26 -5.97 0.43 6.37
C THR A 26 -4.66 0.76 7.09
N SER A 27 -4.80 1.41 8.24
CA SER A 27 -3.73 1.53 9.22
C SER A 27 -4.05 0.62 10.41
N PHE A 28 -3.10 -0.20 10.85
CA PHE A 28 -3.31 -1.22 11.89
C PHE A 28 -2.39 -0.96 13.11
N PRO A 29 -2.91 -1.09 14.35
CA PRO A 29 -2.16 -0.77 15.57
C PRO A 29 -1.13 -1.84 15.95
N ASN A 30 -1.36 -3.12 15.63
CA ASN A 30 -0.48 -4.19 16.07
C ASN A 30 0.88 -4.10 15.36
N VAL A 31 1.95 -4.24 16.15
CA VAL A 31 3.32 -4.08 15.67
C VAL A 31 3.77 -5.26 14.82
N ASP A 32 3.38 -6.47 15.21
CA ASP A 32 3.86 -7.73 14.66
C ASP A 32 2.72 -8.45 13.92
N ASP A 33 2.26 -7.83 12.85
CA ASP A 33 1.22 -8.38 12.00
C ASP A 33 1.75 -8.56 10.57
N ALA A 34 1.67 -9.80 10.07
CA ALA A 34 2.22 -10.15 8.76
C ALA A 34 1.49 -9.50 7.57
N ASN A 35 0.26 -9.00 7.74
CA ASN A 35 -0.44 -8.17 6.74
C ASN A 35 0.07 -6.72 6.71
N SER A 36 1.00 -6.36 7.59
CA SER A 36 1.63 -5.04 7.58
C SER A 36 2.93 -5.00 6.79
N TYR A 37 3.34 -6.12 6.17
CA TYR A 37 4.56 -6.19 5.38
C TYR A 37 4.35 -5.90 3.88
N TRP A 38 5.25 -5.09 3.34
CA TRP A 38 5.25 -4.64 1.96
C TRP A 38 6.64 -4.85 1.34
N ILE A 39 6.67 -5.37 0.12
CA ILE A 39 7.90 -5.53 -0.66
C ILE A 39 8.06 -4.29 -1.53
N VAL A 40 9.20 -3.62 -1.40
CA VAL A 40 9.57 -2.54 -2.32
C VAL A 40 10.03 -3.15 -3.64
N ARG A 41 9.41 -2.71 -4.74
CA ARG A 41 9.72 -3.17 -6.10
C ARG A 41 10.00 -1.96 -6.98
N PRO A 42 10.92 -2.09 -7.96
CA PRO A 42 11.10 -1.05 -8.96
C PRO A 42 9.88 -0.94 -9.87
N GLN A 43 9.76 0.20 -10.55
CA GLN A 43 8.85 0.35 -11.69
C GLN A 43 9.22 -0.66 -12.80
N PRO A 44 8.23 -1.20 -13.55
CA PRO A 44 8.53 -2.01 -14.72
C PRO A 44 9.45 -1.26 -15.69
N ASP A 45 10.21 -2.00 -16.49
CA ASP A 45 11.02 -1.47 -17.59
C ASP A 45 12.11 -0.48 -17.14
N THR A 46 12.58 -0.59 -15.90
CA THR A 46 13.74 0.12 -15.38
C THR A 46 14.94 -0.83 -15.22
N SER A 47 16.16 -0.29 -15.20
CA SER A 47 17.37 -1.05 -14.90
C SER A 47 17.57 -1.34 -13.40
N ALA A 48 16.64 -0.88 -12.55
CA ALA A 48 16.72 -1.04 -11.12
C ALA A 48 16.50 -2.51 -10.71
N LYS A 49 17.34 -3.00 -9.80
CA LYS A 49 17.34 -4.38 -9.31
C LYS A 49 17.26 -4.41 -7.79
N GLN A 50 16.85 -5.55 -7.25
CA GLN A 50 16.89 -5.79 -5.81
C GLN A 50 18.32 -5.62 -5.29
N GLY A 51 18.47 -4.89 -4.18
CA GLY A 51 19.76 -4.54 -3.60
C GLY A 51 20.31 -3.17 -4.03
N HIS A 52 19.76 -2.54 -5.08
CA HIS A 52 20.10 -1.15 -5.38
C HIS A 52 19.57 -0.21 -4.29
N ALA A 53 20.37 0.81 -3.96
CA ALA A 53 19.96 1.86 -3.05
C ALA A 53 18.79 2.67 -3.64
N ILE A 54 17.82 3.02 -2.78
CA ILE A 54 16.70 3.89 -3.14
C ILE A 54 17.09 5.32 -2.76
N THR A 55 17.28 6.17 -3.76
CA THR A 55 17.58 7.59 -3.56
C THR A 55 16.31 8.44 -3.57
N PRO A 56 16.32 9.64 -2.96
CA PRO A 56 15.19 10.56 -3.03
C PRO A 56 14.74 10.81 -4.48
N GLY A 57 13.43 10.77 -4.71
CA GLY A 57 12.84 10.92 -6.05
C GLY A 57 12.70 9.61 -6.84
N THR A 58 13.24 8.49 -6.36
CA THR A 58 13.05 7.18 -7.02
C THR A 58 11.58 6.76 -6.96
N ILE A 59 11.00 6.44 -8.12
CA ILE A 59 9.65 5.87 -8.21
C ILE A 59 9.71 4.38 -7.86
N VAL A 60 8.91 3.98 -6.87
CA VAL A 60 8.79 2.60 -6.41
C VAL A 60 7.35 2.13 -6.42
N ARG A 61 7.17 0.80 -6.41
CA ARG A 61 5.89 0.15 -6.16
C ARG A 61 5.97 -0.62 -4.85
N LEU A 62 4.87 -0.63 -4.11
CA LEU A 62 4.76 -1.39 -2.87
C LEU A 62 3.82 -2.57 -3.11
N GLN A 63 4.35 -3.79 -2.99
CA GLN A 63 3.56 -5.02 -3.12
C GLN A 63 3.20 -5.54 -1.74
N HIS A 64 1.91 -5.72 -1.45
CA HIS A 64 1.47 -6.33 -0.20
C HIS A 64 1.94 -7.80 -0.16
N MET A 65 2.66 -8.18 0.90
CA MET A 65 3.33 -9.49 0.95
C MET A 65 2.36 -10.66 0.86
N ARG A 66 1.23 -10.60 1.60
CA ARG A 66 0.31 -11.73 1.72
C ARG A 66 -0.57 -11.90 0.48
N THR A 67 -1.14 -10.82 -0.05
CA THR A 67 -2.12 -10.89 -1.16
C THR A 67 -1.48 -10.67 -2.54
N ARG A 68 -0.19 -10.31 -2.60
CA ARG A 68 0.57 -10.00 -3.83
C ARG A 68 0.01 -8.83 -4.66
N LYS A 69 -0.97 -8.12 -4.11
CA LYS A 69 -1.58 -6.91 -4.66
C LYS A 69 -0.68 -5.68 -4.49
N TRP A 70 -0.99 -4.60 -5.20
CA TRP A 70 -0.13 -3.41 -5.27
C TRP A 70 -0.80 -2.25 -4.57
N LEU A 71 -0.07 -1.49 -3.74
CA LEU A 71 -0.60 -0.22 -3.24
C LEU A 71 -0.93 0.68 -4.43
N HIS A 72 -2.19 1.07 -4.53
CA HIS A 72 -2.74 1.76 -5.68
C HIS A 72 -3.70 2.88 -5.26
N SER A 73 -3.90 3.83 -6.18
CA SER A 73 -4.81 4.96 -6.02
C SER A 73 -5.25 5.47 -7.39
N HIS A 74 -6.42 6.09 -7.43
CA HIS A 74 -7.12 6.53 -8.64
C HIS A 74 -8.26 7.50 -8.29
N LEU A 75 -9.03 7.92 -9.29
CA LEU A 75 -10.11 8.90 -9.17
C LEU A 75 -11.41 8.30 -8.58
N HIS A 76 -11.32 7.63 -7.43
CA HIS A 76 -12.44 7.21 -6.61
C HIS A 76 -12.40 7.87 -5.23
N ALA A 77 -13.56 8.11 -4.63
CA ALA A 77 -13.67 8.67 -3.28
C ALA A 77 -13.45 7.59 -2.22
N SER A 78 -12.64 7.90 -1.21
CA SER A 78 -12.35 7.08 -0.04
C SER A 78 -13.57 6.96 0.87
N PRO A 79 -13.73 5.83 1.57
CA PRO A 79 -15.00 5.47 2.22
C PRO A 79 -15.40 6.34 3.42
N ILE A 80 -14.46 7.06 4.05
CA ILE A 80 -14.71 7.84 5.27
C ILE A 80 -14.68 9.34 5.02
N THR A 81 -13.62 9.84 4.37
CA THR A 81 -13.41 11.30 4.23
C THR A 81 -13.69 11.83 2.83
N GLY A 82 -13.95 10.97 1.85
CA GLY A 82 -14.19 11.40 0.46
C GLY A 82 -12.94 11.89 -0.29
N ASN A 83 -11.74 11.77 0.29
CA ASN A 83 -10.46 11.99 -0.40
C ASN A 83 -10.22 10.92 -1.49
N LEU A 84 -9.11 10.96 -2.22
CA LEU A 84 -8.75 9.87 -3.15
C LEU A 84 -8.60 8.54 -2.41
N GLU A 85 -9.20 7.49 -2.98
CA GLU A 85 -9.15 6.12 -2.46
C GLU A 85 -7.73 5.55 -2.56
N LEU A 86 -7.29 4.87 -1.49
CA LEU A 86 -6.10 4.02 -1.46
C LEU A 86 -6.54 2.56 -1.32
N ASN A 87 -6.04 1.68 -2.19
CA ASN A 87 -6.45 0.28 -2.29
C ASN A 87 -5.27 -0.65 -2.66
N CYS A 88 -5.57 -1.94 -2.79
CA CYS A 88 -4.68 -3.01 -3.23
C CYS A 88 -5.21 -3.72 -4.48
#